data_AF-A0A3D6CLH5-F1
#
_entry.id   AF-A0A3D6CLH5-F1
#
_cell.length_a   1.000
_cell.length_b   1.000
_cell.length_c   1.000
_cell.angle_alpha   90.00
_cell.angle_beta   90.00
_cell.angle_gamma   90.00
#
_symmetry.space_group_name_H-M   'P 1'
#
loop_
_entity.id
_entity.type
_entity.pdbx_description
1 polymer ?
#
loop_
_entity_poly.entity_id
_entity_poly.type
_entity_poly.pdbx_seq_one_letter_code
_entity_poly.pdbx_strand_id
1 'polypeptide(L)'
;QFLDLKFSFSIDKVYFFHAFFSALICVNLRVVSNFERLFPQLGFIYLSTLVLKLVLFVVFFYDPLFVVDSFSIAEKVALFIPLFVFLLIEAVFVLKILNQKE
;
A
#
# COMPACT_ATOMS: atom_id res chain seq x y z
N GLN A 1 1.47 -31.85 -12.30
CA GLN A 1 2.40 -30.96 -13.02
C GLN A 1 1.70 -29.64 -13.31
N PHE A 2 1.33 -28.90 -12.26
CA PHE A 2 0.65 -27.61 -12.38
C PHE A 2 1.36 -26.64 -11.43
N LEU A 3 1.83 -25.52 -11.99
CA LEU A 3 2.43 -24.36 -11.31
C LEU A 3 3.92 -24.47 -10.96
N ASP A 4 4.76 -24.69 -11.96
CA ASP A 4 6.11 -24.09 -11.95
C ASP A 4 6.01 -22.69 -12.60
N LEU A 5 5.25 -21.79 -11.96
CA LEU A 5 5.26 -20.37 -12.31
C LEU A 5 6.56 -19.79 -11.76
N LYS A 6 7.62 -19.88 -12.57
CA LYS A 6 8.88 -19.17 -12.35
C LYS A 6 8.63 -17.67 -12.52
N PHE A 7 8.02 -17.04 -11.52
CA PHE A 7 7.88 -15.59 -11.48
C PHE A 7 9.29 -14.98 -11.51
N SER A 8 9.59 -14.18 -12.53
CA SER A 8 10.92 -13.55 -12.66
C SER A 8 11.17 -12.46 -11.59
N PHE A 9 10.16 -12.16 -10.75
CA PHE A 9 10.33 -11.31 -9.56
C PHE A 9 9.71 -11.93 -8.31
N SER A 10 10.24 -11.57 -7.14
CA SER A 10 9.71 -12.01 -5.85
C SER A 10 8.47 -11.17 -5.47
N ILE A 11 7.29 -11.75 -5.65
CA ILE A 11 5.99 -11.23 -5.19
C ILE A 11 6.01 -10.92 -3.68
N ASP A 12 6.75 -11.69 -2.90
CA ASP A 12 6.87 -11.50 -1.44
C ASP A 12 7.39 -10.11 -1.07
N LYS A 13 8.31 -9.55 -1.87
CA LYS A 13 8.82 -8.18 -1.65
C LYS A 13 7.73 -7.13 -1.81
N VAL A 14 6.76 -7.36 -2.69
CA VAL A 14 5.63 -6.46 -2.93
C VAL A 14 4.64 -6.54 -1.78
N TYR A 15 4.31 -7.76 -1.32
CA TYR A 15 3.51 -7.95 -0.11
C TYR A 15 4.15 -7.29 1.11
N PHE A 16 5.45 -7.49 1.30
CA PHE A 16 6.20 -6.88 2.40
C PHE A 16 6.21 -5.36 2.31
N PHE A 17 6.43 -4.79 1.12
CA PHE A 17 6.37 -3.35 0.89
C PHE A 17 5.01 -2.78 1.31
N HIS A 18 3.91 -3.34 0.81
CA HIS A 18 2.58 -2.83 1.14
C HIS A 18 2.22 -3.04 2.61
N ALA A 19 2.58 -4.19 3.21
CA ALA A 19 2.39 -4.46 4.63
C ALA A 19 3.13 -3.44 5.51
N PHE A 20 4.42 -3.20 5.22
CA PHE A 20 5.26 -2.27 5.96
C PHE A 20 4.73 -0.84 5.87
N PHE A 21 4.45 -0.35 4.65
CA PHE A 21 3.92 1.01 4.47
C PHE A 21 2.53 1.18 5.07
N SER A 22 1.65 0.18 4.97
CA SER A 22 0.34 0.22 5.64
C SER A 22 0.45 0.27 7.15
N ALA A 23 1.32 -0.54 7.74
CA ALA A 23 1.56 -0.50 9.18
C ALA A 23 2.10 0.88 9.59
N LEU A 24 3.04 1.43 8.83
CA LEU A 24 3.62 2.75 9.07
C LEU A 24 2.56 3.85 9.00
N ILE A 25 1.69 3.84 7.99
CA ILE A 25 0.58 4.80 7.85
C ILE A 25 -0.39 4.69 9.03
N CYS A 26 -0.85 3.49 9.37
CA CYS A 26 -1.78 3.28 10.48
C CYS A 26 -1.19 3.73 11.83
N VAL A 27 0.09 3.42 12.10
CA VAL A 27 0.78 3.84 13.33
C VAL A 27 0.92 5.36 13.38
N ASN A 28 1.39 5.99 12.29
CA ASN A 28 1.53 7.45 12.25
C ASN A 28 0.17 8.15 12.37
N LEU A 29 -0.87 7.69 11.68
CA LEU A 29 -2.23 8.25 11.81
C LEU A 29 -2.75 8.14 13.23
N ARG A 30 -2.51 7.01 13.92
CA ARG A 30 -2.90 6.83 15.32
C ARG A 30 -2.13 7.75 16.27
N VAL A 31 -0.86 8.05 15.98
CA VAL A 31 -0.10 9.04 16.75
C VAL A 31 -0.64 10.45 16.49
N VAL A 32 -0.86 10.79 15.22
CA VAL A 32 -1.40 12.09 14.78
C VAL A 32 -2.81 12.32 15.32
N SER A 33 -3.64 11.27 15.45
CA SER A 33 -5.00 11.40 15.97
C SER A 33 -5.07 11.86 17.41
N ASN A 34 -3.98 11.72 18.19
CA ASN A 34 -3.93 12.25 19.55
C ASN A 34 -3.84 13.78 19.60
N PHE A 35 -3.43 14.43 18.51
CA PHE A 35 -3.35 15.89 18.42
C PHE A 35 -4.70 16.47 17.96
N GLU A 36 -5.42 17.14 18.86
CA GLU A 36 -6.77 17.69 18.59
C GLU A 36 -6.81 18.62 17.38
N ARG A 37 -5.74 19.40 17.14
CA ARG A 37 -5.65 20.32 16.00
C ARG A 37 -5.59 19.60 14.64
N LEU A 38 -5.01 18.40 14.62
CA LEU A 38 -4.80 17.62 13.40
C LEU A 38 -5.93 16.61 13.17
N PHE A 39 -6.74 16.32 14.19
CA PHE A 39 -7.82 15.36 14.12
C PHE A 39 -8.80 15.64 12.97
N PRO A 40 -9.32 16.87 12.76
CA PRO A 40 -10.22 17.17 11.65
C PRO A 40 -9.57 17.02 10.26
N GLN A 41 -8.24 17.01 10.20
CA GLN A 41 -7.46 16.90 8.97
C GLN A 41 -6.99 15.47 8.68
N LEU A 42 -7.27 14.50 9.56
CA LEU A 42 -6.78 13.12 9.43
C LEU A 42 -7.15 12.47 8.10
N GLY A 43 -8.35 12.73 7.57
CA GLY A 43 -8.75 12.24 6.25
C GLY A 43 -7.85 12.75 5.11
N PHE A 44 -7.49 14.04 5.15
CA PHE A 44 -6.57 14.65 4.17
C PHE A 44 -5.13 14.17 4.35
N ILE A 45 -4.69 14.00 5.60
CA ILE A 45 -3.37 13.43 5.92
C ILE A 45 -3.29 12.01 5.37
N TYR A 46 -4.32 11.19 5.62
CA TYR A 46 -4.41 9.84 5.08
C TYR A 46 -4.34 9.83 3.54
N LEU A 47 -5.15 10.65 2.87
CA LEU A 47 -5.14 10.74 1.41
C LEU A 47 -3.76 11.15 0.86
N SER A 48 -3.07 12.07 1.53
CA SER A 48 -1.72 12.48 1.16
C SER A 48 -0.73 11.33 1.31
N THR A 49 -0.82 10.55 2.40
CA THR A 49 0.02 9.37 2.61
C THR A 49 -0.27 8.24 1.61
N LEU A 50 -1.53 8.10 1.16
CA LEU A 50 -1.91 7.17 0.11
C LEU A 50 -1.23 7.51 -1.22
N VAL A 51 -1.32 8.78 -1.63
CA VAL A 51 -0.66 9.24 -2.86
C VAL A 51 0.85 9.01 -2.78
N LEU A 52 1.48 9.36 -1.66
CA LEU A 52 2.90 9.11 -1.43
C LEU A 52 3.24 7.61 -1.55
N LYS A 53 2.45 6.72 -0.95
CA LYS A 53 2.65 5.26 -1.03
C LYS A 53 2.55 4.76 -2.47
N LEU A 54 1.60 5.27 -3.26
CA LEU A 54 1.47 4.91 -4.68
C LEU A 54 2.67 5.37 -5.50
N VAL A 55 3.16 6.59 -5.27
CA VAL A 55 4.38 7.09 -5.91
C VAL A 55 5.58 6.22 -5.54
N LEU A 56 5.75 5.91 -4.26
CA LEU A 56 6.84 5.03 -3.81
C LEU A 56 6.71 3.63 -4.40
N PHE A 57 5.51 3.06 -4.51
CA PHE A 57 5.30 1.78 -5.18
C PHE A 57 5.79 1.82 -6.63
N VAL A 58 5.42 2.85 -7.39
CA VAL A 58 5.87 3.02 -8.77
C VAL A 58 7.40 3.17 -8.85
N VAL A 59 8.02 3.92 -7.94
CA VAL A 59 9.48 4.13 -7.92
C VAL A 59 10.22 2.84 -7.55
N PHE A 60 9.81 2.15 -6.48
CA PHE A 60 10.49 0.95 -6.00
C PHE A 60 10.32 -0.26 -6.94
N PHE A 61 9.21 -0.32 -7.67
CA PHE A 61 8.88 -1.40 -8.59
C PHE A 61 8.85 -0.93 -10.05
N TYR A 62 9.60 0.14 -10.39
CA TYR A 62 9.64 0.71 -11.73
C TYR A 62 10.04 -0.33 -12.79
N ASP A 63 11.09 -1.10 -12.52
CA ASP A 63 11.60 -2.12 -13.45
C ASP A 63 10.57 -3.21 -13.77
N PRO A 64 9.97 -3.91 -12.77
CA PRO A 64 8.96 -4.92 -13.07
C PRO A 64 7.66 -4.34 -13.63
N LEU A 65 7.36 -3.06 -13.39
CA LEU A 65 6.18 -2.40 -13.96
C LEU A 65 6.39 -1.98 -15.43
N PHE A 66 7.53 -1.38 -15.76
CA PHE A 66 7.71 -0.63 -17.01
C PHE A 66 8.89 -1.05 -17.89
N VAL A 67 10.00 -1.52 -17.31
CA VAL A 67 11.26 -1.71 -18.06
C VAL A 67 11.43 -3.14 -18.54
N VAL A 68 11.02 -4.11 -17.74
CA VAL A 68 11.26 -5.52 -18.03
C VAL A 68 10.16 -6.05 -18.97
N ASP A 69 10.49 -6.12 -20.27
CA ASP A 69 9.61 -6.67 -21.31
C ASP A 69 9.34 -8.17 -21.16
N SER A 70 10.15 -8.88 -20.36
CA SER A 70 9.93 -10.30 -20.09
C SER A 70 8.76 -10.56 -19.16
N PHE A 71 8.21 -9.54 -18.48
CA PHE A 71 7.00 -9.71 -17.69
C PHE A 71 5.76 -9.66 -18.58
N SER A 72 5.01 -10.76 -18.53
CA SER A 72 3.67 -10.80 -19.09
C SER A 72 2.77 -9.76 -18.41
N ILE A 73 1.73 -9.32 -19.13
CA ILE A 73 0.69 -8.45 -18.57
C ILE A 73 0.10 -9.06 -17.29
N ALA A 74 -0.02 -10.39 -17.23
CA ALA A 74 -0.52 -11.10 -16.05
C ALA A 74 0.38 -10.91 -14.82
N GLU A 75 1.71 -10.98 -14.99
CA GLU A 75 2.67 -10.75 -13.90
C GLU A 75 2.64 -9.29 -13.42
N LYS A 76 2.48 -8.34 -14.34
CA LYS A 76 2.32 -6.92 -14.00
C LYS A 76 1.03 -6.68 -13.22
N VAL A 77 -0.09 -7.29 -13.64
CA VAL A 77 -1.37 -7.20 -12.92
C VAL A 77 -1.29 -7.84 -11.53
N ALA A 78 -0.50 -8.92 -11.37
CA ALA A 78 -0.31 -9.56 -10.08
C ALA A 78 0.32 -8.62 -9.02
N LEU A 79 1.11 -7.61 -9.44
CA LEU A 79 1.65 -6.57 -8.55
C LEU A 79 0.59 -5.70 -7.90
N PHE A 80 -0.59 -5.58 -8.53
CA PHE A 80 -1.70 -4.76 -8.01
C PHE A 80 -2.57 -5.50 -6.99
N ILE A 81 -2.54 -6.84 -6.97
CA ILE A 81 -3.31 -7.61 -5.99
C ILE A 81 -2.90 -7.26 -4.55
N PRO A 82 -1.59 -7.26 -4.19
CA PRO A 82 -1.14 -6.79 -2.89
C PRO A 82 -1.56 -5.35 -2.62
N LEU A 83 -1.43 -4.45 -3.61
CA LEU A 83 -1.81 -3.04 -3.46
C LEU A 83 -3.26 -2.92 -2.98
N PHE A 84 -4.21 -3.52 -3.69
CA PHE A 84 -5.62 -3.40 -3.33
C PHE A 84 -5.95 -4.08 -1.99
N VAL A 85 -5.40 -5.26 -1.72
CA VAL A 85 -5.61 -5.96 -0.45
C VAL A 85 -5.18 -5.10 0.74
N PHE A 86 -3.97 -4.54 0.69
CA PHE A 86 -3.47 -3.72 1.79
C PHE A 86 -4.15 -2.36 1.87
N LEU A 87 -4.54 -1.75 0.75
CA LEU A 87 -5.34 -0.51 0.75
C LEU A 87 -6.70 -0.69 1.43
N LEU A 88 -7.39 -1.80 1.17
CA LEU A 88 -8.68 -2.09 1.81
C LEU A 88 -8.52 -2.32 3.31
N ILE A 89 -7.52 -3.11 3.72
CA ILE A 89 -7.22 -3.33 5.14
C ILE A 89 -6.88 -2.00 5.82
N GLU A 90 -5.98 -1.22 5.22
CA GLU A 90 -5.58 0.10 5.71
C GLU A 90 -6.79 1.03 5.86
N ALA A 91 -7.65 1.14 4.85
CA ALA A 91 -8.86 1.95 4.91
C ALA A 91 -9.78 1.55 6.07
N VAL A 92 -9.96 0.25 6.33
CA VAL A 92 -10.75 -0.23 7.48
C VAL A 92 -10.12 0.21 8.81
N PHE A 93 -8.80 0.14 8.95
CA PHE A 93 -8.10 0.62 10.15
C PHE A 93 -8.21 2.14 10.31
N VAL A 94 -8.04 2.88 9.23
CA VAL A 94 -8.16 4.34 9.22
C VAL A 94 -9.57 4.79 9.61
N LEU A 95 -10.62 4.18 9.04
CA LEU A 95 -12.00 4.45 9.43
C LEU A 95 -12.25 4.23 10.92
N LYS A 96 -11.68 3.17 11.50
CA LYS A 96 -11.76 2.94 12.95
C LYS A 96 -11.09 4.06 13.76
N ILE A 97 -9.97 4.61 13.29
CA ILE A 97 -9.27 5.72 13.96
C ILE A 97 -10.07 7.03 13.85
N LEU A 98 -10.66 7.30 12.69
CA LEU A 98 -11.46 8.52 12.49
C LEU A 98 -12.75 8.49 13.31
N ASN A 99 -13.41 7.33 13.43
CA ASN A 99 -14.66 7.20 14.19
C ASN A 99 -14.44 7.08 15.71
N GLN A 100 -13.19 7.11 16.20
CA GLN A 100 -12.88 6.94 17.63
C GLN A 100 -13.10 8.22 18.47
N LYS A 101 -13.25 9.40 17.86
CA LYS A 101 -13.57 10.64 18.56
C LYS A 101 -14.87 11.31 18.08
N GLU A 102 -15.67 10.61 17.29
CA GLU A 102 -17.08 10.98 17.10
C GLU A 102 -17.94 10.46 18.26
#